data_AF-A0A4Y1ZTF0-F1
#
_entry.id   AF-A0A4Y1ZTF0-F1
#
_cell.length_a   1.000
_cell.length_b   1.000
_cell.length_c   1.000
_cell.angle_alpha   90.00
_cell.angle_beta   90.00
_cell.angle_gamma   90.00
#
_symmetry.space_group_name_H-M   'P 1'
#
loop_
_entity.id
_entity.type
_entity.pdbx_description
1 polymer ?
#
loop_
_entity_poly.entity_id
_entity_poly.type
_entity_poly.pdbx_seq_one_letter_code
_entity_poly.pdbx_strand_id
1 'polypeptide(L)'
;MALYKPKSDKMTFTSERMEEAKRILEASGSKRKAGNDLGINERTLRKRLQAGTVPTSLGQFNRVLTEEMEKELAQHCKDLYSMLYGLTWKHIMKVDFEYAGVNRVAGRFNNEKKSSGKDWLKSVCKRHTLSVRNPEQCSVARAMDFKEVQVKRFYNNLKSCCLETKFPAHRKFTMDETGI
;
A
#
# COMPACT_ATOMS: atom_id res chain seq x y z
N MET A 1 11.79 6.97 6.06
CA MET A 1 12.11 5.55 5.78
C MET A 1 12.92 5.51 4.50
N ALA A 2 14.12 4.92 4.51
CA ALA A 2 14.92 4.81 3.29
C ALA A 2 14.22 3.92 2.26
N LEU A 3 14.18 4.37 1.00
CA LEU A 3 13.66 3.57 -0.11
C LEU A 3 14.59 2.37 -0.34
N TYR A 4 14.01 1.17 -0.43
CA TYR A 4 14.76 -0.05 -0.71
C TYR A 4 15.45 0.04 -2.08
N LYS A 5 16.78 -0.07 -2.10
CA LYS A 5 17.56 -0.21 -3.34
C LYS A 5 17.64 -1.69 -3.72
N PRO A 6 17.20 -2.09 -4.93
CA PRO A 6 17.33 -3.47 -5.38
C PRO A 6 18.81 -3.89 -5.42
N LYS A 7 19.11 -5.08 -4.91
CA LYS A 7 20.47 -5.67 -4.95
C LYS A 7 20.84 -6.26 -6.33
N SER A 8 19.88 -6.40 -7.23
CA SER A 8 20.08 -7.03 -8.55
C SER A 8 18.94 -6.68 -9.49
N ASP A 9 19.23 -6.53 -10.78
CA ASP A 9 18.21 -6.57 -11.83
C ASP A 9 17.71 -8.00 -12.02
N LYS A 10 16.41 -8.21 -11.81
CA LYS A 10 15.74 -9.51 -11.98
C LYS A 10 14.67 -9.38 -13.06
N MET A 11 14.31 -10.49 -13.70
CA MET A 11 13.36 -10.50 -14.85
C MET A 11 13.81 -9.64 -16.04
N THR A 12 15.09 -9.68 -16.38
CA THR A 12 15.67 -8.93 -17.51
C THR A 12 15.29 -9.48 -18.90
N PHE A 13 14.53 -10.57 -18.96
CA PHE A 13 14.11 -11.23 -20.20
C PHE A 13 12.63 -10.93 -20.49
N THR A 14 12.39 -9.99 -21.40
CA THR A 14 11.06 -9.49 -21.78
C THR A 14 10.51 -10.20 -23.02
N SER A 15 9.23 -9.96 -23.34
CA SER A 15 8.59 -10.43 -24.58
C SER A 15 9.30 -9.89 -25.82
N GLU A 16 9.64 -8.61 -25.80
CA GLU A 16 10.40 -7.95 -26.87
C GLU A 16 11.74 -8.65 -27.14
N ARG A 17 12.49 -8.97 -26.08
CA ARG A 17 13.77 -9.71 -26.20
C ARG A 17 13.57 -11.14 -26.72
N MET A 18 12.43 -11.76 -26.45
CA MET A 18 12.10 -13.06 -27.01
C MET A 18 11.82 -12.98 -28.51
N GLU A 19 11.11 -11.96 -28.97
CA GLU A 19 10.83 -11.74 -30.39
C GLU A 19 12.10 -11.38 -31.17
N GLU A 20 12.94 -10.50 -30.62
CA GLU A 20 14.20 -10.12 -31.23
C GLU A 20 15.16 -11.33 -31.36
N ALA A 21 15.21 -12.18 -30.33
CA ALA A 21 15.96 -13.42 -30.42
C ALA A 21 15.44 -14.38 -31.50
N LYS A 22 14.12 -14.46 -31.71
CA LYS A 22 13.54 -15.28 -32.79
C LYS A 22 13.95 -14.75 -34.17
N ARG A 23 13.92 -13.43 -34.38
CA ARG A 23 14.37 -12.80 -35.64
C ARG A 23 15.85 -13.08 -35.94
N ILE A 24 16.72 -12.96 -34.93
CA ILE A 24 18.16 -13.25 -35.09
C ILE A 24 18.38 -14.74 -35.39
N LEU A 25 17.56 -15.63 -34.85
CA LEU A 25 17.63 -17.06 -35.13
C LEU A 25 17.17 -17.41 -36.54
N GLU A 26 16.12 -16.77 -37.04
CA GLU A 26 15.68 -16.93 -38.43
C GLU A 26 16.76 -16.45 -39.42
N ALA A 27 17.48 -15.37 -39.08
CA ALA A 27 18.54 -14.83 -39.93
C ALA A 27 19.88 -15.59 -39.85
N SER A 28 20.27 -16.12 -38.68
CA SER A 28 21.63 -16.64 -38.44
C SER A 28 21.71 -18.11 -38.04
N GLY A 29 20.60 -18.74 -37.65
CA GLY A 29 20.53 -20.13 -37.17
C GLY A 29 21.24 -20.40 -35.82
N SER A 30 21.98 -19.43 -35.26
CA SER A 30 22.87 -19.66 -34.11
C SER A 30 22.35 -19.06 -32.81
N LYS A 31 21.99 -19.93 -31.86
CA LYS A 31 21.57 -19.57 -30.49
C LYS A 31 22.66 -18.86 -29.69
N ARG A 32 23.93 -19.20 -29.93
CA ARG A 32 25.08 -18.55 -29.28
C ARG A 32 25.25 -17.10 -29.77
N LYS A 33 25.10 -16.86 -31.07
CA LYS A 33 25.18 -15.52 -31.65
C LYS A 33 24.08 -14.61 -31.11
N ALA A 34 22.82 -15.09 -31.15
CA ALA A 34 21.69 -14.37 -30.56
C ALA A 34 21.89 -14.05 -29.06
N GLY A 35 22.48 -14.97 -28.29
CA GLY A 35 22.82 -14.72 -26.89
C GLY A 35 23.85 -13.60 -26.70
N ASN A 36 24.93 -13.61 -27.50
CA ASN A 36 25.97 -12.59 -27.43
C ASN A 36 25.45 -11.21 -27.86
N ASP A 37 24.72 -11.15 -28.97
CA ASP A 37 24.18 -9.89 -29.53
C ASP A 37 23.19 -9.23 -28.55
N LEU A 38 22.40 -10.03 -27.82
CA LEU A 38 21.43 -9.54 -26.83
C LEU A 38 21.99 -9.39 -25.42
N GLY A 39 23.25 -9.79 -25.17
CA GLY A 39 23.84 -9.84 -23.83
C GLY A 39 23.14 -10.81 -22.87
N ILE A 40 22.52 -11.87 -23.39
CA ILE A 40 21.77 -12.88 -22.64
C ILE A 40 22.55 -14.19 -22.64
N ASN A 41 22.71 -14.80 -21.46
CA ASN A 41 23.34 -16.12 -21.37
C ASN A 41 22.60 -17.14 -22.25
N GLU A 42 23.33 -17.83 -23.13
CA GLU A 42 22.79 -18.78 -24.10
C GLU A 42 21.93 -19.87 -23.45
N ARG A 43 22.28 -20.33 -22.24
CA ARG A 43 21.47 -21.32 -21.50
C ARG A 43 20.08 -20.76 -21.15
N THR A 44 20.01 -19.49 -20.75
CA THR A 44 18.75 -18.80 -20.47
C THR A 44 17.93 -18.68 -21.75
N LEU A 45 18.56 -18.26 -22.85
CA LEU A 45 17.89 -18.09 -24.12
C LEU A 45 17.29 -19.42 -24.63
N ARG A 46 18.10 -20.50 -24.62
CA ARG A 46 17.66 -21.85 -25.01
C ARG A 46 16.46 -22.33 -24.19
N LYS A 47 16.53 -22.18 -22.86
CA LYS A 47 15.44 -22.57 -21.96
C LYS A 47 14.15 -21.80 -22.26
N ARG A 48 14.25 -20.49 -22.49
CA ARG A 48 13.09 -19.63 -22.74
C ARG A 48 12.44 -19.88 -24.09
N LEU A 49 13.25 -20.11 -25.13
CA LEU A 49 12.75 -20.47 -26.46
C LEU A 49 12.05 -21.83 -26.45
N GLN A 50 12.61 -22.82 -25.74
CA GLN A 50 11.99 -24.14 -25.60
C GLN A 50 10.66 -24.08 -24.84
N ALA A 51 10.58 -23.28 -23.78
CA ALA A 51 9.37 -23.12 -22.98
C ALA A 51 8.32 -22.19 -23.62
N GLY A 52 8.69 -21.42 -24.65
CA GLY A 52 7.81 -20.45 -25.32
C GLY A 52 7.29 -19.32 -24.42
N THR A 53 7.82 -19.17 -23.21
CA THR A 53 7.28 -18.28 -22.17
C THR A 53 8.38 -17.40 -21.56
N VAL A 54 8.02 -16.14 -21.34
CA VAL A 54 8.82 -15.18 -20.56
C VAL A 54 8.49 -15.32 -19.07
N PRO A 55 9.46 -15.10 -18.17
CA PRO A 55 9.15 -15.09 -16.75
C PRO A 55 8.25 -13.91 -16.41
N THR A 56 7.01 -14.18 -16.02
CA THR A 56 6.03 -13.15 -15.60
C THR A 56 6.15 -12.79 -14.12
N SER A 57 6.79 -13.65 -13.31
CA SER A 57 7.00 -13.39 -11.88
C SER A 57 8.36 -13.89 -11.39
N LEU A 58 8.80 -13.33 -10.26
CA LEU A 58 10.06 -13.67 -9.58
C LEU A 58 9.95 -14.91 -8.68
N GLY A 59 8.81 -15.59 -8.65
CA GLY A 59 8.60 -16.82 -7.87
C GLY A 59 7.36 -16.78 -6.97
N GLN A 60 7.46 -17.48 -5.84
CA GLN A 60 6.33 -18.02 -5.05
C GLN A 60 5.46 -16.98 -4.32
N PHE A 61 5.94 -15.75 -4.14
CA PHE A 61 5.20 -14.73 -3.39
C PHE A 61 4.22 -13.98 -4.29
N ASN A 62 3.06 -14.60 -4.49
CA ASN A 62 1.92 -13.98 -5.16
C ASN A 62 1.04 -13.23 -4.14
N ARG A 63 0.25 -12.27 -4.62
CA ARG A 63 -0.77 -11.61 -3.80
C ARG A 63 -1.76 -12.66 -3.33
N VAL A 64 -2.14 -12.59 -2.05
CA VAL A 64 -3.11 -13.52 -1.46
C VAL A 64 -4.52 -13.12 -1.89
N LEU A 65 -4.88 -11.86 -1.71
CA LEU A 65 -6.12 -11.29 -2.22
C LEU A 65 -5.97 -10.82 -3.68
N THR A 66 -7.07 -10.86 -4.44
CA THR A 66 -7.14 -10.23 -5.75
C THR A 66 -7.09 -8.70 -5.62
N GLU A 67 -6.81 -8.01 -6.71
CA GLU A 67 -6.74 -6.55 -6.70
C GLU A 67 -8.08 -5.88 -6.34
N GLU A 68 -9.18 -6.47 -6.79
CA GLU A 68 -10.54 -6.01 -6.48
C GLU A 68 -10.85 -6.16 -4.99
N MET A 69 -10.51 -7.30 -4.41
CA MET A 69 -10.66 -7.59 -2.98
C MET A 69 -9.83 -6.65 -2.11
N GLU A 70 -8.56 -6.41 -2.47
CA GLU A 70 -7.72 -5.45 -1.74
C GLU A 70 -8.30 -4.03 -1.83
N LYS A 71 -8.87 -3.66 -2.99
CA LYS A 71 -9.50 -2.36 -3.19
C LYS A 71 -10.76 -2.19 -2.33
N GLU A 72 -11.60 -3.22 -2.26
CA GLU A 72 -12.79 -3.23 -1.39
C GLU A 72 -12.40 -3.08 0.09
N LEU A 73 -11.43 -3.88 0.54
CA LEU A 73 -10.93 -3.80 1.92
C LEU A 73 -10.32 -2.43 2.25
N ALA A 74 -9.56 -1.86 1.32
CA ALA A 74 -8.98 -0.53 1.48
C ALA A 74 -10.05 0.56 1.54
N GLN A 75 -11.13 0.43 0.76
CA GLN A 75 -12.26 1.36 0.81
C GLN A 75 -12.98 1.26 2.15
N HIS A 76 -13.25 0.05 2.62
CA HIS A 76 -13.86 -0.17 3.93
C HIS A 76 -13.04 0.46 5.07
N CYS A 77 -11.72 0.36 5.01
CA CYS A 77 -10.84 1.02 5.98
C CYS A 77 -10.98 2.56 5.97
N LYS A 78 -11.16 3.17 4.79
CA LYS A 78 -11.38 4.61 4.64
C LYS A 78 -12.74 5.03 5.19
N ASP A 79 -13.76 4.23 4.96
CA ASP A 79 -15.12 4.50 5.44
C ASP A 79 -15.15 4.46 6.98
N LEU A 80 -14.55 3.43 7.59
CA LEU A 80 -14.41 3.34 9.04
C LEU A 80 -13.63 4.53 9.61
N TYR A 81 -12.55 4.95 8.94
CA TYR A 81 -11.80 6.13 9.35
C TYR A 81 -12.63 7.42 9.26
N SER A 82 -13.47 7.57 8.24
CA SER A 82 -14.37 8.73 8.08
C SER A 82 -15.42 8.82 9.20
N MET A 83 -15.80 7.67 9.77
CA MET A 83 -16.67 7.55 10.93
C MET A 83 -15.92 7.65 12.27
N LEU A 84 -14.63 7.99 12.23
CA LEU A 84 -13.74 8.12 13.39
C LEU A 84 -13.51 6.82 14.17
N TYR A 85 -13.68 5.67 13.51
CA TYR A 85 -13.25 4.39 14.09
C TYR A 85 -11.74 4.21 13.96
N GLY A 86 -11.07 4.07 15.11
CA GLY A 86 -9.65 3.81 15.18
C GLY A 86 -9.30 2.38 14.73
N LEU A 87 -8.70 2.26 13.55
CA LEU A 87 -8.20 0.98 13.05
C LEU A 87 -6.74 0.75 13.46
N THR A 88 -6.50 -0.32 14.20
CA THR A 88 -5.14 -0.76 14.54
C THR A 88 -4.61 -1.77 13.53
N TRP A 89 -3.27 -1.89 13.44
CA TRP A 89 -2.61 -2.92 12.62
C TRP A 89 -3.15 -4.32 12.89
N LYS A 90 -3.32 -4.66 14.17
CA LYS A 90 -3.82 -5.99 14.58
C LYS A 90 -5.24 -6.23 14.09
N HIS A 91 -6.07 -5.20 14.07
CA HIS A 91 -7.44 -5.31 13.61
C HIS A 91 -7.47 -5.59 12.11
N ILE A 92 -6.78 -4.80 11.30
CA ILE A 92 -6.75 -4.98 9.84
C ILE A 92 -6.18 -6.36 9.46
N MET A 93 -5.14 -6.83 10.16
CA MET A 93 -4.57 -8.16 9.91
C MET A 93 -5.51 -9.31 10.28
N LYS A 94 -6.44 -9.12 11.23
CA LYS A 94 -7.47 -10.12 11.56
C LYS A 94 -8.61 -10.08 10.55
N VAL A 95 -9.08 -8.87 10.19
CA VAL A 95 -10.12 -8.69 9.18
C VAL A 95 -9.69 -9.30 7.85
N ASP A 96 -8.44 -9.11 7.43
CA ASP A 96 -7.92 -9.74 6.21
C ASP A 96 -7.98 -11.28 6.26
N PHE A 97 -7.60 -11.89 7.38
CA PHE A 97 -7.68 -13.34 7.56
C PHE A 97 -9.13 -13.85 7.47
N GLU A 98 -10.06 -13.16 8.13
CA GLU A 98 -11.48 -13.51 8.12
C GLU A 98 -12.09 -13.30 6.73
N TYR A 99 -11.80 -12.18 6.10
CA TYR A 99 -12.26 -11.83 4.75
C TYR A 99 -11.76 -12.83 3.70
N ALA A 100 -10.50 -13.27 3.79
CA ALA A 100 -9.98 -14.33 2.94
C ALA A 100 -10.69 -15.67 3.19
N GLY A 101 -11.00 -16.00 4.45
CA GLY A 101 -11.75 -17.21 4.82
C GLY A 101 -13.17 -17.24 4.25
N VAL A 102 -13.91 -16.13 4.38
CA VAL A 102 -15.28 -15.98 3.85
C VAL A 102 -15.29 -16.12 2.32
N ASN A 103 -14.33 -15.49 1.65
CA ASN A 103 -14.19 -15.54 0.19
C ASN A 103 -13.47 -16.79 -0.33
N ARG A 104 -13.16 -17.76 0.54
CA ARG A 104 -12.50 -19.04 0.21
C ARG A 104 -11.18 -18.86 -0.54
N VAL A 105 -10.45 -17.80 -0.21
CA VAL A 105 -9.14 -17.51 -0.78
C VAL A 105 -8.06 -18.21 0.02
N ALA A 106 -7.38 -19.18 -0.61
CA ALA A 106 -6.28 -19.89 0.01
C ALA A 106 -5.03 -18.99 0.09
N GLY A 107 -4.64 -18.64 1.30
CA GLY A 107 -3.46 -17.81 1.57
C GLY A 107 -2.52 -18.42 2.60
N ARG A 108 -1.26 -17.97 2.59
CA ARG A 108 -0.29 -18.27 3.66
C ARG A 108 -0.55 -17.36 4.86
N PHE A 109 -1.59 -17.69 5.61
CA PHE A 109 -1.90 -17.03 6.87
C PHE A 109 -1.30 -17.79 8.05
N ASN A 110 -1.17 -17.10 9.19
CA ASN A 110 -0.89 -17.78 10.44
C ASN A 110 -2.22 -18.24 11.05
N ASN A 111 -2.52 -19.54 10.92
CA ASN A 111 -3.77 -20.12 11.42
C ASN A 111 -3.86 -20.13 12.96
N GLU A 112 -2.74 -20.25 13.66
CA GLU A 112 -2.73 -20.21 15.14
C GLU A 112 -3.10 -18.81 15.64
N LYS A 113 -2.53 -17.77 15.02
CA LYS A 113 -2.77 -16.38 15.38
C LYS A 113 -3.99 -15.76 14.68
N LYS A 114 -4.64 -16.51 13.77
CA LYS A 114 -5.77 -16.07 12.93
C LYS A 114 -5.55 -14.66 12.36
N SER A 115 -4.38 -14.45 11.78
CA SER A 115 -3.98 -13.13 11.29
C SER A 115 -3.01 -13.20 10.13
N SER A 116 -3.06 -12.14 9.33
CA SER A 116 -2.15 -11.90 8.23
C SER A 116 -0.80 -11.37 8.68
N GLY A 117 0.20 -11.51 7.82
CA GLY A 117 1.56 -11.03 8.10
C GLY A 117 1.65 -9.50 8.07
N LYS A 118 2.54 -8.95 8.91
CA LYS A 118 2.82 -7.50 8.93
C LYS A 118 3.29 -6.98 7.57
N ASP A 119 4.06 -7.77 6.83
CA ASP A 119 4.57 -7.34 5.54
C ASP A 119 3.49 -7.29 4.46
N TRP A 120 2.46 -8.13 4.56
CA TRP A 120 1.27 -8.02 3.71
C TRP A 120 0.59 -6.65 3.93
N LEU A 121 0.34 -6.26 5.17
CA LEU A 121 -0.32 -4.99 5.48
C LEU A 121 0.51 -3.78 5.01
N LYS A 122 1.84 -3.78 5.20
CA LYS A 122 2.73 -2.75 4.63
C LYS A 122 2.57 -2.65 3.10
N SER A 123 2.47 -3.79 2.44
CA SER A 123 2.37 -3.90 0.99
C SER A 123 1.04 -3.33 0.49
N VAL A 124 -0.08 -3.67 1.15
CA VAL A 124 -1.42 -3.12 0.86
C VAL A 124 -1.46 -1.61 1.10
N CYS A 125 -0.94 -1.14 2.25
CA CYS A 125 -0.88 0.28 2.54
C CYS A 125 -0.10 1.06 1.47
N LYS A 126 1.01 0.50 0.97
CA LYS A 126 1.79 1.11 -0.11
C LYS A 126 1.03 1.13 -1.45
N ARG A 127 0.30 0.06 -1.79
CA ARG A 127 -0.49 -0.03 -3.03
C ARG A 127 -1.70 0.90 -3.04
N HIS A 128 -2.44 0.95 -1.94
CA HIS A 128 -3.70 1.71 -1.83
C HIS A 128 -3.54 3.06 -1.12
N THR A 129 -2.30 3.55 -1.02
CA THR A 129 -1.94 4.84 -0.42
C THR A 129 -2.56 5.08 0.97
N LEU A 130 -2.61 4.02 1.80
CA LEU A 130 -3.08 4.12 3.17
C LEU A 130 -1.92 4.53 4.07
N SER A 131 -2.09 5.59 4.86
CA SER A 131 -1.11 6.02 5.85
C SER A 131 -1.51 5.58 7.25
N VAL A 132 -0.59 4.96 7.96
CA VAL A 132 -0.74 4.71 9.39
C VAL A 132 -0.27 5.97 10.12
N ARG A 133 -1.12 6.51 10.99
CA ARG A 133 -0.81 7.66 11.83
C ARG A 133 -0.94 7.28 13.29
N ASN A 134 -0.21 7.99 14.14
CA ASN A 134 -0.52 8.01 15.55
C ASN A 134 -1.71 8.95 15.72
N PRO A 135 -2.88 8.45 16.17
CA PRO A 135 -4.01 9.32 16.41
C PRO A 135 -3.68 10.24 17.59
N GLU A 136 -4.03 11.52 17.46
CA GLU A 136 -4.09 12.41 18.62
C GLU A 136 -5.27 11.99 19.50
N GLN A 137 -5.12 12.17 20.81
CA GLN A 137 -6.15 11.80 21.77
C GLN A 137 -7.34 12.75 21.59
N CYS A 138 -8.38 12.27 20.89
CA CYS A 138 -9.62 12.99 20.67
C CYS A 138 -10.73 12.29 21.45
N SER A 139 -11.41 13.01 22.35
CA SER A 139 -12.59 12.47 23.02
C SER A 139 -13.75 12.36 22.03
N VAL A 140 -14.65 11.40 22.27
CA VAL A 140 -15.86 11.23 21.44
C VAL A 140 -16.69 12.52 21.44
N ALA A 141 -16.73 13.25 22.56
CA ALA A 141 -17.40 14.55 22.65
C ALA A 141 -16.76 15.58 21.69
N ARG A 142 -15.43 15.71 21.66
CA ARG A 142 -14.73 16.61 20.71
C ARG A 142 -15.01 16.23 19.26
N ALA A 143 -14.97 14.93 18.95
CA ALA A 143 -15.30 14.42 17.62
C ALA A 143 -16.74 14.79 17.20
N MET A 144 -17.71 14.65 18.11
CA MET A 144 -19.12 14.99 17.88
C MET A 144 -19.36 16.49 17.79
N ASP A 145 -18.57 17.30 18.48
CA ASP A 145 -18.62 18.76 18.42
C ASP A 145 -17.90 19.34 17.21
N PHE A 146 -17.12 18.54 16.46
CA PHE A 146 -16.44 18.92 15.23
C PHE A 146 -17.40 19.06 14.02
N LYS A 147 -18.57 19.66 14.23
CA LYS A 147 -19.58 19.94 13.19
C LYS A 147 -19.38 21.33 12.61
N GLU A 148 -19.69 21.49 11.32
CA GLU A 148 -19.52 22.76 10.61
C GLU A 148 -20.16 23.95 11.34
N VAL A 149 -21.37 23.77 11.89
CA VAL A 149 -22.08 24.82 12.64
C VAL A 149 -21.31 25.25 13.89
N GLN A 150 -20.79 24.29 14.66
CA GLN A 150 -20.06 24.55 15.89
C GLN A 150 -18.69 25.19 15.59
N VAL A 151 -18.01 24.68 14.57
CA VAL A 151 -16.73 25.23 14.09
C VAL A 151 -16.92 26.68 13.61
N LYS A 152 -17.94 26.95 12.79
CA LYS A 152 -18.28 28.32 12.35
C LYS A 152 -18.58 29.22 13.54
N ARG A 153 -19.39 28.77 14.50
CA ARG A 153 -19.72 29.55 15.70
C ARG A 153 -18.47 29.89 16.51
N PHE A 154 -17.59 28.93 16.73
CA PHE A 154 -16.32 29.14 17.42
C PHE A 154 -15.46 30.20 16.72
N TYR A 155 -15.23 30.06 15.40
CA TYR A 155 -14.39 31.00 14.66
C TYR A 155 -15.02 32.39 14.52
N ASN A 156 -16.34 32.48 14.43
CA ASN A 156 -17.05 33.76 14.45
C ASN A 156 -16.85 34.48 15.79
N ASN A 157 -17.02 33.77 16.90
CA ASN A 157 -16.78 34.33 18.24
C ASN A 157 -15.32 34.75 18.41
N LEU A 158 -14.37 33.90 18.01
CA LEU A 158 -12.94 34.21 18.05
C LEU A 158 -12.60 35.46 17.24
N LYS A 159 -13.19 35.60 16.05
CA LYS A 159 -13.03 36.77 15.18
C LYS A 159 -13.56 38.03 15.86
N SER A 160 -14.77 37.99 16.41
CA SER A 160 -15.35 39.13 17.14
C SER A 160 -14.47 39.55 18.31
N CYS A 161 -14.06 38.61 19.17
CA CYS A 161 -13.17 38.90 20.30
C CYS A 161 -11.84 39.52 19.84
N CYS A 162 -11.22 38.99 18.78
CA CYS A 162 -9.97 39.53 18.26
C CYS A 162 -10.11 40.95 17.69
N LEU A 163 -11.24 41.27 17.04
CA LEU A 163 -11.48 42.58 16.45
C LEU A 163 -11.77 43.65 17.51
N GLU A 164 -12.56 43.31 18.53
CA GLU A 164 -12.97 44.24 19.60
C GLU A 164 -11.82 44.60 20.53
N THR A 165 -11.08 43.60 21.00
CA THR A 165 -10.07 43.79 22.07
C THR A 165 -8.63 43.91 21.56
N LYS A 166 -8.37 43.52 20.30
CA LYS A 166 -7.04 43.54 19.65
C LYS A 166 -5.93 42.95 20.52
N PHE A 167 -6.15 41.75 21.07
CA PHE A 167 -5.14 41.08 21.90
C PHE A 167 -3.78 40.98 21.19
N PRO A 168 -2.68 41.43 21.81
CA PRO A 168 -1.34 41.21 21.28
C PRO A 168 -1.00 39.72 21.34
N ALA A 169 -0.15 39.25 20.42
CA ALA A 169 0.14 37.82 20.26
C ALA A 169 0.61 37.14 21.57
N HIS A 170 1.39 37.83 22.39
CA HIS A 170 1.93 37.31 23.66
C HIS A 170 0.87 37.09 24.77
N ARG A 171 -0.40 37.51 24.56
CA ARG A 171 -1.51 37.27 25.50
C ARG A 171 -2.53 36.26 24.98
N LYS A 172 -2.26 35.63 23.83
CA LYS A 172 -3.12 34.58 23.28
C LYS A 172 -2.55 33.23 23.72
N PHE A 173 -3.28 32.55 24.59
CA PHE A 173 -2.92 31.23 25.07
C PHE A 173 -3.91 30.21 24.51
N THR A 174 -3.41 29.15 23.91
CA THR A 174 -4.21 27.97 23.58
C THR A 174 -4.23 27.11 24.83
N MET A 175 -5.37 27.04 25.51
CA MET A 175 -5.58 26.05 26.58
C MET A 175 -6.21 24.80 25.96
N ASP A 176 -5.46 23.70 25.94
CA ASP A 176 -6.01 22.35 25.77
C ASP A 176 -6.06 21.71 27.15
N GLU A 177 -7.19 21.11 27.49
CA GLU A 177 -7.35 20.34 28.70
C GLU A 177 -6.49 19.07 28.60
N THR A 178 -5.29 19.10 29.19
CA THR A 178 -4.55 17.86 29.49
C THR A 178 -5.22 17.22 30.70
N GLY A 179 -6.14 16.28 30.43
CA GLY A 179 -6.68 15.41 31.47
C GLY A 179 -5.58 14.48 32.00
N ILE A 180 -5.45 14.43 33.32
CA ILE A 180 -4.81 13.30 34.03
C ILE A 180 -5.69 12.05 33.82
#